data_AF-A0A1A2L771-F1
#
_entry.id   AF-A0A1A2L771-F1
#
_cell.length_a   1.000
_cell.length_b   1.000
_cell.length_c   1.000
_cell.angle_alpha   90.00
_cell.angle_beta   90.00
_cell.angle_gamma   90.00
#
_symmetry.space_group_name_H-M   'P 1'
#
loop_
_entity.id
_entity.type
_entity.pdbx_description
1 polymer ?
#
loop_
_entity_poly.entity_id
_entity_poly.type
_entity_poly.pdbx_seq_one_letter_code
_entity_poly.pdbx_strand_id
1 'polypeptide(L)'
;MSPEHCRPTLRARLTARVRAPRLDALLAVGAPTPPGSAIALRAARLTSASEREAMARVLRRCVREATSDSIFLSSRIPLHRKNIAAAQPIIETITLRLHSPSAVEAREMARLSRLIHDGLGPMYAFGHGDLAGRLGAALAAL
;
A
#
# COMPACT_ATOMS: atom_id res chain seq x y z
N MET A 1 34.70 0.94 -1.92
CA MET A 1 33.71 0.78 -3.01
C MET A 1 32.33 0.87 -2.40
N SER A 2 31.71 2.05 -2.47
CA SER A 2 30.37 2.28 -1.93
C SER A 2 29.33 1.75 -2.92
N PRO A 3 28.26 1.07 -2.48
CA PRO A 3 27.20 0.66 -3.38
C PRO A 3 26.38 1.88 -3.80
N GLU A 4 26.53 2.27 -5.06
CA GLU A 4 25.66 3.20 -5.77
C GLU A 4 24.22 2.63 -5.71
N HIS A 5 23.35 3.19 -4.86
CA HIS A 5 21.95 2.78 -4.82
C HIS A 5 21.25 3.32 -6.07
N CYS A 6 21.30 2.54 -7.16
CA CYS A 6 20.66 2.89 -8.42
C CYS A 6 19.15 3.11 -8.19
N ARG A 7 18.69 4.36 -8.35
CA ARG A 7 17.29 4.74 -8.12
C ARG A 7 16.40 3.94 -9.08
N PRO A 8 15.50 3.08 -8.58
CA PRO A 8 14.74 2.18 -9.44
C PRO A 8 13.81 2.94 -10.38
N THR A 9 13.84 2.57 -11.66
CA THR A 9 13.06 3.21 -12.72
C THR A 9 11.55 2.98 -12.55
N LEU A 10 10.72 3.86 -13.12
CA LEU A 10 9.25 3.75 -13.05
C LEU A 10 8.73 2.43 -13.63
N ARG A 11 9.39 1.91 -14.68
CA ARG A 11 9.10 0.58 -15.22
C ARG A 11 9.39 -0.52 -14.22
N ALA A 12 10.49 -0.48 -13.47
CA ALA A 12 10.78 -1.43 -12.39
C ALA A 12 9.76 -1.35 -11.24
N ARG A 13 9.28 -0.14 -10.92
CA ARG A 13 8.17 0.06 -9.96
C ARG A 13 6.84 -0.48 -10.49
N LEU A 14 6.60 -0.41 -11.80
CA LEU A 14 5.42 -0.97 -12.45
C LEU A 14 5.51 -2.50 -12.60
N THR A 15 6.67 -3.05 -12.93
CA THR A 15 6.87 -4.51 -13.06
C THR A 15 6.82 -5.19 -11.70
N ALA A 16 7.32 -4.55 -10.64
CA ALA A 16 7.10 -4.99 -9.26
C ALA A 16 5.60 -5.00 -8.89
N ARG A 17 4.84 -3.98 -9.34
CA ARG A 17 3.37 -3.88 -9.15
C ARG A 17 2.58 -4.97 -9.87
N VAL A 18 3.07 -5.50 -10.99
CA VAL A 18 2.32 -6.44 -11.85
C VAL A 18 2.59 -7.91 -11.50
N ARG A 19 3.68 -8.26 -10.81
CA ARG A 19 4.03 -9.67 -10.51
C ARG A 19 3.53 -10.22 -9.16
N ALA A 20 3.16 -9.36 -8.21
CA ALA A 20 2.61 -9.76 -6.90
C ALA A 20 1.07 -9.91 -6.75
N PRO A 21 0.19 -9.42 -7.66
CA PRO A 21 -1.22 -9.24 -7.33
C PRO A 21 -1.99 -10.56 -7.15
N ARG A 22 -1.55 -11.66 -7.79
CA ARG A 22 -2.20 -12.96 -7.62
C ARG A 22 -1.98 -13.54 -6.22
N LEU A 23 -0.75 -13.49 -5.71
CA LEU A 23 -0.45 -14.00 -4.36
C LEU A 23 -1.10 -13.11 -3.29
N ASP A 24 -1.09 -11.79 -3.49
CA ASP A 24 -1.77 -10.85 -2.59
C ASP A 24 -3.30 -11.05 -2.64
N ALA A 25 -3.88 -11.38 -3.80
CA ALA A 25 -5.30 -11.73 -3.90
C ALA A 25 -5.63 -13.02 -3.14
N LEU A 26 -4.79 -14.05 -3.27
CA LEU A 26 -4.93 -15.31 -2.54
C LEU A 26 -4.80 -15.11 -1.02
N LEU A 27 -3.80 -14.34 -0.58
CA LEU A 27 -3.64 -13.99 0.83
C LEU A 27 -4.81 -13.17 1.36
N ALA A 28 -5.32 -12.22 0.58
CA ALA A 28 -6.46 -11.40 0.98
C ALA A 28 -7.74 -12.22 1.20
N VAL A 29 -7.97 -13.29 0.43
CA VAL A 29 -9.11 -14.21 0.64
C VAL A 29 -8.85 -15.26 1.71
N GLY A 30 -7.65 -15.31 2.30
CA GLY A 30 -7.28 -16.26 3.34
C GLY A 30 -6.88 -17.63 2.80
N ALA A 31 -6.29 -17.69 1.60
CA ALA A 31 -5.79 -18.93 1.05
C ALA A 31 -4.72 -19.56 1.97
N PRO A 32 -4.65 -20.90 2.08
CA PRO A 32 -3.65 -21.57 2.89
C PRO A 32 -2.22 -21.19 2.49
N THR A 33 -1.32 -21.12 3.48
CA THR A 33 0.12 -20.84 3.28
C THR A 33 0.98 -22.04 3.67
N PRO A 34 1.06 -23.10 2.84
CA PRO A 34 1.93 -24.23 3.14
C PRO A 34 3.39 -23.78 3.32
N PRO A 35 4.13 -24.30 4.31
CA PRO A 35 5.55 -23.99 4.49
C PRO A 35 6.35 -24.23 3.21
N GLY A 36 7.28 -23.32 2.89
CA GLY A 36 8.09 -23.40 1.66
C GLY A 36 7.41 -23.00 0.36
N SER A 37 6.09 -22.73 0.37
CA SER A 37 5.37 -22.26 -0.82
C SER A 37 5.65 -20.78 -1.13
N ALA A 38 5.45 -20.40 -2.40
CA ALA A 38 5.56 -19.01 -2.84
C ALA A 38 4.60 -18.07 -2.09
N ILE A 39 3.42 -18.55 -1.71
CA ILE A 39 2.43 -17.76 -0.96
C ILE A 39 2.89 -17.54 0.50
N ALA A 40 3.53 -18.51 1.13
CA ALA A 40 4.11 -18.37 2.47
C ALA A 40 5.32 -17.40 2.49
N LEU A 41 6.19 -17.49 1.48
CA LEU A 41 7.30 -16.54 1.32
C LEU A 41 6.79 -15.11 1.08
N ARG A 42 5.72 -14.96 0.28
CA ARG A 42 5.09 -13.65 0.09
C ARG A 42 4.44 -13.14 1.38
N ALA A 43 3.76 -14.00 2.14
CA ALA A 43 3.17 -13.63 3.43
C ALA A 43 4.24 -13.10 4.40
N ALA A 44 5.34 -13.82 4.57
CA ALA A 44 6.45 -13.41 5.45
C ALA A 44 7.09 -12.08 5.00
N ARG A 45 7.26 -11.88 3.69
CA ARG A 45 7.75 -10.61 3.15
C ARG A 45 6.77 -9.47 3.43
N LEU A 46 5.47 -9.73 3.29
CA LEU A 46 4.43 -8.73 3.41
C LEU A 46 4.26 -8.24 4.85
N THR A 47 4.50 -9.11 5.84
CA THR A 47 4.46 -8.77 7.27
C THR A 47 5.80 -8.24 7.81
N SER A 48 6.87 -8.29 7.02
CA SER A 48 8.19 -7.79 7.40
C SER A 48 8.18 -6.30 7.74
N ALA A 49 9.01 -5.91 8.72
CA ALA A 49 9.12 -4.51 9.14
C ALA A 49 9.46 -3.56 7.98
N SER A 50 10.32 -3.99 7.05
CA SER A 50 10.68 -3.21 5.87
C SER A 50 9.50 -2.94 4.93
N GLU A 51 8.61 -3.92 4.75
CA GLU A 51 7.44 -3.77 3.88
C GLU A 51 6.36 -2.93 4.56
N ARG A 52 6.11 -3.15 5.86
CA ARG A 52 5.22 -2.29 6.67
C ARG A 52 5.64 -0.82 6.58
N GLU A 53 6.94 -0.56 6.77
CA GLU A 53 7.49 0.79 6.66
C GLU A 53 7.39 1.34 5.24
N ALA A 54 7.62 0.53 4.21
CA ALA A 54 7.45 0.94 2.83
C ALA A 54 6.02 1.38 2.52
N MET A 55 5.02 0.63 3.01
CA MET A 55 3.60 0.96 2.85
C MET A 55 3.24 2.24 3.60
N ALA A 56 3.69 2.38 4.85
CA ALA A 56 3.48 3.59 5.65
C ALA A 56 4.10 4.83 4.99
N ARG A 57 5.30 4.72 4.38
CA ARG A 57 5.91 5.80 3.59
C ARG A 57 5.10 6.18 2.36
N VAL A 58 4.52 5.21 1.65
CA VAL A 58 3.66 5.48 0.49
C VAL A 58 2.41 6.26 0.93
N LEU A 59 1.75 5.82 2.00
CA LEU A 59 0.56 6.48 2.55
C LEU A 59 0.84 7.92 2.97
N ARG A 60 1.89 8.15 3.79
CA ARG A 60 2.31 9.50 4.20
C ARG A 60 2.65 10.40 3.02
N ARG A 61 3.30 9.84 2.00
CA ARG A 61 3.63 10.58 0.77
C ARG A 61 2.36 11.01 0.04
N CYS A 62 1.36 10.14 -0.06
CA CYS A 62 0.10 10.46 -0.74
C CYS A 62 -0.70 11.52 0.01
N VAL A 63 -0.72 11.51 1.34
CA VAL A 63 -1.31 12.61 2.14
C VAL A 63 -0.57 13.91 1.83
N ARG A 64 0.76 13.94 1.97
CA ARG A 64 1.56 15.13 1.68
C ARG A 64 1.38 15.66 0.25
N GLU A 65 1.32 14.79 -0.75
CA GLU A 65 1.06 15.17 -2.15
C GLU A 65 -0.37 15.68 -2.36
N ALA A 66 -1.34 15.19 -1.60
CA ALA A 66 -2.72 15.66 -1.67
C ALA A 66 -2.93 17.02 -1.00
N THR A 67 -2.20 17.31 0.09
CA THR A 67 -2.27 18.58 0.83
C THR A 67 -1.42 19.68 0.20
N SER A 68 -0.35 19.34 -0.53
CA SER A 68 0.46 20.33 -1.25
C SER A 68 -0.30 20.87 -2.46
N ASP A 69 -0.52 22.19 -2.48
CA ASP A 69 -1.08 22.92 -3.63
C ASP A 69 -0.16 22.96 -4.86
N SER A 70 1.07 22.46 -4.72
CA SER A 70 2.00 22.33 -5.83
C SER A 70 1.41 21.46 -6.94
N ILE A 71 1.16 22.07 -8.09
CA ILE A 71 0.85 21.40 -9.35
C ILE A 71 2.15 20.74 -9.83
N PHE A 72 2.54 19.65 -9.18
CA PHE A 72 3.62 18.82 -9.69
C PHE A 72 3.11 18.19 -10.98
N LEU A 73 3.67 18.63 -12.12
CA LEU A 73 3.61 17.98 -13.43
C LEU A 73 4.29 16.62 -13.37
N SER A 74 3.78 15.73 -12.52
CA SER A 74 4.25 14.37 -12.38
C SER A 74 3.51 13.51 -13.39
N SER A 75 4.20 12.63 -14.12
CA SER A 75 3.59 11.60 -14.98
C SER A 75 2.81 10.53 -14.19
N ARG A 76 2.39 10.84 -12.96
CA ARG A 76 1.64 9.95 -12.06
C ARG A 76 0.16 10.22 -12.26
N ILE A 77 -0.65 9.17 -12.14
CA ILE A 77 -2.10 9.30 -12.11
C ILE A 77 -2.44 10.32 -11.00
N PRO A 78 -3.18 11.40 -11.32
CA PRO A 78 -3.53 12.43 -10.34
C PRO A 78 -4.20 11.80 -9.11
N LEU A 79 -3.95 12.35 -7.92
CA LEU A 79 -4.53 11.88 -6.67
C LEU A 79 -5.91 12.50 -6.43
N HIS A 80 -6.84 11.75 -5.83
CA HIS A 80 -8.15 12.29 -5.46
C HIS A 80 -8.05 13.06 -4.13
N ARG A 81 -7.61 14.33 -4.20
CA ARG A 81 -7.30 15.16 -3.02
C ARG A 81 -8.39 15.17 -1.94
N LYS A 82 -9.66 15.36 -2.33
CA LYS A 82 -10.79 15.39 -1.37
C LYS A 82 -10.97 14.08 -0.60
N ASN A 83 -10.95 12.94 -1.28
CA ASN A 83 -11.02 11.61 -0.65
C ASN A 83 -9.83 11.35 0.27
N ILE A 84 -8.62 11.73 -0.14
CA ILE A 84 -7.43 11.57 0.69
C ILE A 84 -7.50 12.45 1.94
N ALA A 85 -7.95 13.69 1.81
CA ALA A 85 -8.15 14.59 2.94
C ALA A 85 -9.20 14.04 3.92
N ALA A 86 -10.34 13.54 3.41
CA ALA A 86 -11.37 12.92 4.24
C ALA A 86 -10.88 11.65 4.95
N ALA A 87 -10.01 10.87 4.30
CA ALA A 87 -9.44 9.65 4.87
C ALA A 87 -8.14 9.87 5.68
N GLN A 88 -7.64 11.10 5.78
CA GLN A 88 -6.36 11.40 6.43
C GLN A 88 -6.25 10.85 7.86
N PRO A 89 -7.25 11.00 8.75
CA PRO A 89 -7.16 10.45 10.11
C PRO A 89 -7.00 8.92 10.13
N ILE A 90 -7.66 8.24 9.19
CA ILE A 90 -7.57 6.77 9.07
C ILE A 90 -6.19 6.38 8.54
N ILE A 91 -5.66 7.13 7.56
CA ILE A 91 -4.31 6.90 7.01
C ILE A 91 -3.24 7.07 8.10
N GLU A 92 -3.35 8.10 8.94
CA GLU A 92 -2.44 8.33 10.07
C GLU A 92 -2.51 7.18 11.07
N THR A 93 -3.71 6.71 11.40
CA THR A 93 -3.92 5.57 12.31
C THR A 93 -3.31 4.28 11.76
N ILE A 94 -3.52 3.98 10.48
CA ILE A 94 -2.90 2.83 9.80
C ILE A 94 -1.37 2.97 9.83
N THR A 95 -0.85 4.16 9.56
CA THR A 95 0.60 4.42 9.56
C THR A 95 1.20 4.17 10.94
N LEU A 96 0.56 4.64 12.01
CA LEU A 96 0.96 4.37 13.40
C LEU A 96 0.94 2.87 13.70
N ARG A 97 -0.11 2.17 13.30
CA ARG A 97 -0.23 0.72 13.52
C ARG A 97 0.85 -0.08 12.79
N LEU A 98 1.20 0.32 11.56
CA LEU A 98 2.28 -0.31 10.79
C LEU A 98 3.67 -0.10 11.41
N HIS A 99 3.87 0.99 12.17
CA HIS A 99 5.10 1.26 12.92
C HIS A 99 5.16 0.51 14.24
N SER A 100 4.02 0.08 14.77
CA SER A 100 3.96 -0.69 16.00
C SER A 100 4.75 -2.00 15.84
N PRO A 101 5.43 -2.48 16.91
CA PRO A 101 6.02 -3.81 16.93
C PRO A 101 4.97 -4.94 16.92
N SER A 102 3.68 -4.62 17.05
CA SER A 102 2.58 -5.58 16.98
C SER A 102 2.66 -6.48 15.75
N ALA A 103 2.39 -7.77 15.93
CA ALA A 103 2.23 -8.70 14.82
C ALA A 103 1.04 -8.26 13.95
N VAL A 104 1.25 -8.24 12.63
CA VAL A 104 0.20 -7.93 11.65
C VAL A 104 -0.01 -9.14 10.78
N GLU A 105 -1.26 -9.53 10.60
CA GLU A 105 -1.63 -10.68 9.77
C GLU A 105 -1.37 -10.44 8.29
N ALA A 106 -0.84 -11.47 7.61
CA ALA A 106 -0.49 -11.37 6.19
C ALA A 106 -1.70 -11.08 5.29
N ARG A 107 -2.88 -11.59 5.67
CA ARG A 107 -4.16 -11.33 4.99
C ARG A 107 -4.48 -9.83 4.95
N GLU A 108 -4.28 -9.15 6.07
CA GLU A 108 -4.70 -7.77 6.25
C GLU A 108 -3.72 -6.81 5.60
N MET A 109 -2.43 -7.13 5.69
CA MET A 109 -1.42 -6.49 4.85
C MET A 109 -1.68 -6.68 3.35
N ALA A 110 -2.19 -7.84 2.92
CA ALA A 110 -2.51 -8.08 1.51
C ALA A 110 -3.71 -7.27 1.03
N ARG A 111 -4.73 -7.11 1.87
CA ARG A 111 -5.87 -6.22 1.59
C ARG A 111 -5.41 -4.76 1.47
N LEU A 112 -4.59 -4.29 2.40
CA LEU A 112 -4.03 -2.94 2.34
C LEU A 112 -3.13 -2.74 1.11
N SER A 113 -2.26 -3.72 0.80
CA SER A 113 -1.44 -3.71 -0.41
C SER A 113 -2.29 -3.57 -1.67
N ARG A 114 -3.36 -4.36 -1.79
CA ARG A 114 -4.27 -4.27 -2.94
C ARG A 114 -4.94 -2.91 -3.05
N LEU A 115 -5.39 -2.33 -1.93
CA LEU A 115 -6.02 -1.01 -1.94
C LEU A 115 -5.07 0.10 -2.41
N ILE A 116 -3.81 0.07 -1.97
CA ILE A 116 -2.79 1.06 -2.35
C ILE A 116 -2.37 0.88 -3.82
N HIS A 117 -2.30 -0.36 -4.30
CA HIS A 117 -1.83 -0.70 -5.64
C HIS A 117 -2.94 -0.71 -6.69
N ASP A 118 -4.22 -0.64 -6.29
CA ASP A 118 -5.36 -0.48 -7.19
C ASP A 118 -5.35 0.92 -7.82
N GLY A 119 -4.75 1.03 -9.01
CA GLY A 119 -4.61 2.27 -9.77
C GLY A 119 -5.94 2.89 -10.24
N LEU A 120 -7.04 2.14 -10.15
CA LEU A 120 -8.41 2.58 -10.43
C LEU A 120 -9.21 2.80 -9.14
N GLY A 121 -8.58 2.62 -7.98
CA GLY A 121 -9.19 2.78 -6.67
C GLY A 121 -9.39 4.25 -6.28
N PRO A 122 -10.20 4.51 -5.24
CA PRO A 122 -10.66 5.85 -4.83
C PRO A 122 -9.56 6.79 -4.31
N MET A 123 -8.30 6.32 -4.34
CA MET A 123 -7.10 7.08 -4.04
C MET A 123 -6.66 7.96 -5.23
N TYR A 124 -7.06 7.60 -6.45
CA TYR A 124 -6.69 8.30 -7.68
C TYR A 124 -7.89 9.10 -8.23
N ALA A 125 -7.63 10.24 -8.88
CA ALA A 125 -8.64 11.22 -9.28
C ALA A 125 -9.69 10.67 -10.26
N PHE A 126 -9.33 9.65 -11.03
CA PHE A 126 -10.24 8.95 -11.94
C PHE A 126 -10.83 7.66 -11.32
N GLY A 127 -10.46 7.34 -10.09
CA GLY A 127 -10.99 6.19 -9.37
C GLY A 127 -12.30 6.54 -8.66
N HIS A 128 -13.18 5.55 -8.57
CA HIS A 128 -14.49 5.71 -7.93
C HIS A 128 -14.56 4.90 -6.63
N GLY A 129 -15.38 5.37 -5.68
CA GLY A 129 -15.70 4.67 -4.44
C GLY A 129 -15.28 5.42 -3.16
N ASP A 130 -15.55 4.77 -2.03
CA ASP A 130 -15.26 5.31 -0.70
C ASP A 130 -13.88 4.84 -0.20
N LEU A 131 -12.91 5.75 -0.20
CA LEU A 131 -11.57 5.48 0.33
C LEU A 131 -11.59 5.32 1.85
N ALA A 132 -12.39 6.12 2.56
CA ALA A 132 -12.43 6.13 4.02
C ALA A 132 -13.00 4.81 4.55
N GLY A 133 -14.13 4.34 3.99
CA GLY A 133 -14.71 3.04 4.35
C GLY A 133 -13.79 1.86 4.03
N ARG A 134 -13.10 1.87 2.88
CA ARG A 134 -12.14 0.80 2.52
C ARG A 134 -10.91 0.78 3.44
N LEU A 135 -10.38 1.94 3.78
CA LEU A 135 -9.27 2.04 4.74
C LEU A 135 -9.73 1.71 6.16
N GLY A 136 -10.94 2.11 6.55
CA GLY A 136 -11.52 1.77 7.86
C GLY A 136 -11.73 0.27 8.02
N ALA A 137 -12.24 -0.41 6.99
CA ALA A 137 -12.36 -1.85 6.97
C ALA A 137 -11.00 -2.56 7.04
N ALA A 138 -9.98 -2.01 6.36
CA ALA A 138 -8.61 -2.53 6.47
C ALA A 138 -8.04 -2.30 7.89
N LEU A 139 -8.27 -1.13 8.48
CA LEU A 139 -7.80 -0.79 9.82
C LEU A 139 -8.45 -1.65 10.91
N ALA A 140 -9.75 -1.94 10.79
CA ALA A 140 -10.46 -2.79 11.75
C ALA A 140 -9.92 -4.23 11.82
N ALA A 141 -9.17 -4.65 10.81
CA ALA A 141 -8.61 -5.97 10.71
C ALA A 141 -7.09 -6.00 11.00
N LEU A 142 -6.40 -4.85 10.98
CA LEU A 142 -5.03 -4.70 11.48
C LEU A 142 -4.99 -4.75 13.02
#